data_AF-A0A835P9F4-F1
#
_entry.id   AF-A0A835P9F4-F1
#
_cell.length_a   1.000
_cell.length_b   1.000
_cell.length_c   1.000
_cell.angle_alpha   90.00
_cell.angle_beta   90.00
_cell.angle_gamma   90.00
#
_symmetry.space_group_name_H-M   'P 1'
#
loop_
_entity.id
_entity.type
_entity.pdbx_description
1 polymer ?
#
loop_
_entity_poly.entity_id
_entity_poly.type
_entity_poly.pdbx_seq_one_letter_code
_entity_poly.pdbx_strand_id
1 'polypeptide(L)'
;LSGLIVDVFGDVAVVASSAAWVEKYRPQIELYISKISNINLIKWRLNVDILKEEGLEISDYKNIKECPDLGTYKINENGISFLVSLDGQKTGFYADQRDNRCLIHAISKNLRVLDVFCYSGGFALNAAAGGADHVIGIDSSLPALELAKRKCSIEQS
;
A
#
# COMPACT_ATOMS: atom_id res chain seq x y z
N LEU A 1 12.95 -7.16 -9.10
CA LEU A 1 14.19 -6.78 -9.81
C LEU A 1 14.97 -5.86 -8.87
N SER A 2 16.28 -6.03 -8.68
CA SER A 2 17.01 -5.31 -7.61
C SER A 2 16.85 -3.80 -7.76
N GLY A 3 16.30 -3.13 -6.75
CA GLY A 3 16.01 -1.69 -6.77
C GLY A 3 14.71 -1.26 -7.46
N LEU A 4 13.92 -2.21 -7.98
CA LEU A 4 12.59 -1.96 -8.57
C LEU A 4 11.53 -2.79 -7.83
N ILE A 5 10.58 -2.09 -7.21
CA ILE A 5 9.38 -2.64 -6.60
C ILE A 5 8.17 -2.09 -7.38
N VAL A 6 7.22 -2.96 -7.67
CA VAL A 6 5.94 -2.59 -8.30
C VAL A 6 4.82 -3.27 -7.53
N ASP A 7 4.02 -2.48 -6.81
CA ASP A 7 2.82 -2.95 -6.13
C ASP A 7 1.57 -2.55 -6.93
N VAL A 8 0.62 -3.48 -7.07
CA VAL A 8 -0.61 -3.27 -7.83
C VAL A 8 -1.82 -3.25 -6.91
N PHE A 9 -2.59 -2.17 -6.98
CA PHE A 9 -3.77 -1.88 -6.17
C PHE A 9 -4.97 -1.61 -7.07
N GLY A 10 -5.69 -2.66 -7.45
CA GLY A 10 -6.78 -2.55 -8.42
C GLY A 10 -6.21 -2.18 -9.80
N ASP A 11 -6.56 -0.99 -10.28
CA ASP A 11 -6.12 -0.43 -11.56
C ASP A 11 -4.95 0.56 -11.45
N VAL A 12 -4.33 0.64 -10.27
CA VAL A 12 -3.16 1.50 -10.02
C VAL A 12 -1.92 0.64 -9.77
N ALA A 13 -0.82 0.97 -10.43
CA ALA A 13 0.51 0.45 -10.13
C ALA A 13 1.34 1.52 -9.41
N VAL A 14 1.82 1.21 -8.20
CA VAL A 14 2.79 2.05 -7.48
C VAL A 14 4.18 1.47 -7.68
N VAL A 15 5.03 2.23 -8.35
CA VAL A 15 6.42 1.87 -8.59
C VAL A 15 7.29 2.57 -7.55
N ALA A 16 8.09 1.82 -6.82
CA ALA A 16 9.13 2.36 -5.97
C ALA A 16 10.50 2.04 -6.58
N SER A 17 11.27 3.10 -6.83
CA SER A 17 12.58 3.03 -7.45
C SER A 17 13.67 3.40 -6.45
N SER A 18 14.68 2.55 -6.35
CA SER A 18 15.82 2.73 -5.45
C SER A 18 17.16 2.34 -6.09
N ALA A 19 17.24 2.33 -7.42
CA ALA A 19 18.51 2.11 -8.13
C ALA A 19 18.59 2.91 -9.41
N ALA A 20 19.79 3.36 -9.77
CA ALA A 20 20.01 4.25 -10.91
C ALA A 20 19.54 3.68 -12.26
N TRP A 21 19.70 2.37 -12.45
CA TRP A 21 19.26 1.70 -13.67
C TRP A 21 17.73 1.77 -13.84
N VAL A 22 16.97 1.78 -12.75
CA VAL A 22 15.50 1.83 -12.79
C VAL A 22 15.04 3.16 -13.35
N GLU A 23 15.67 4.26 -12.92
CA GLU A 23 15.41 5.59 -13.48
C GLU A 23 15.86 5.70 -14.94
N LYS A 24 17.03 5.16 -15.28
CA LYS A 24 17.53 5.13 -16.66
C LYS A 24 16.57 4.44 -17.63
N TYR A 25 15.90 3.38 -17.21
CA TYR A 25 14.97 2.60 -18.02
C TYR A 25 13.49 2.89 -17.71
N ARG A 26 13.20 4.01 -17.02
CA ARG A 26 11.84 4.37 -16.62
C ARG A 26 10.82 4.35 -17.76
N PRO A 27 11.08 4.97 -18.95
CA PRO A 27 10.10 4.95 -20.05
C PRO A 27 9.74 3.53 -20.52
N GLN A 28 10.72 2.63 -20.55
CA GLN A 28 10.50 1.22 -20.91
C GLN A 28 9.72 0.49 -19.82
N ILE A 29 10.06 0.72 -18.55
CA ILE A 29 9.36 0.11 -17.41
C ILE A 29 7.89 0.57 -17.41
N GLU A 30 7.60 1.86 -17.56
CA GLU A 30 6.24 2.41 -17.67
C GLU A 30 5.49 1.82 -18.88
N LEU A 31 6.15 1.64 -20.03
CA LEU A 31 5.57 0.99 -21.20
C LEU A 31 5.21 -0.48 -20.94
N TYR A 32 6.02 -1.22 -20.19
CA TYR A 32 5.71 -2.62 -19.89
C TYR A 32 4.65 -2.77 -18.80
N ILE A 33 4.64 -1.88 -17.80
CA ILE A 33 3.60 -1.85 -16.77
C ILE A 33 2.24 -1.49 -17.39
N SER A 34 2.19 -0.51 -18.30
CA SER A 34 0.93 -0.13 -18.98
C SER A 34 0.35 -1.21 -19.90
N LYS A 35 1.15 -2.21 -20.29
CA LYS A 35 0.67 -3.39 -21.04
C LYS A 35 0.02 -4.45 -20.13
N ILE A 36 0.19 -4.36 -18.82
CA ILE A 36 -0.50 -5.24 -17.88
C ILE A 36 -1.98 -4.85 -17.90
N SER A 37 -2.85 -5.83 -18.18
CA SER A 37 -4.29 -5.60 -18.25
C SER A 37 -4.80 -4.94 -16.98
N ASN A 38 -5.71 -3.97 -17.14
CA ASN A 38 -6.40 -3.25 -16.07
C ASN A 38 -5.55 -2.21 -15.31
N ILE A 39 -4.33 -1.88 -15.72
CA ILE A 39 -3.59 -0.74 -15.13
C ILE A 39 -3.93 0.55 -15.89
N ASN A 40 -4.66 1.45 -15.25
CA ASN A 40 -5.02 2.76 -15.78
C ASN A 40 -4.05 3.86 -15.34
N LEU A 41 -3.33 3.63 -14.25
CA LEU A 41 -2.55 4.66 -13.58
C LEU A 41 -1.25 4.09 -13.00
N ILE A 42 -0.15 4.77 -13.28
CA ILE A 42 1.17 4.44 -12.73
C ILE A 42 1.62 5.60 -11.86
N LYS A 43 1.82 5.34 -10.57
CA LYS A 43 2.41 6.28 -9.62
C LYS A 43 3.87 5.90 -9.39
N TRP A 44 4.78 6.77 -9.81
CA TRP A 44 6.22 6.58 -9.63
C TRP A 44 6.71 7.27 -8.35
N ARG A 45 7.36 6.52 -7.46
CA ARG A 45 7.93 7.01 -6.20
C ARG A 45 9.44 6.79 -6.19
N LEU A 46 10.18 7.86 -5.95
CA LEU A 46 11.63 7.83 -5.84
C LEU A 46 12.03 7.61 -4.39
N ASN A 47 12.93 6.67 -4.14
CA ASN A 47 13.65 6.61 -2.88
C ASN A 47 14.94 7.42 -2.99
N VAL A 48 14.79 8.73 -2.84
CA VAL A 48 15.84 9.72 -3.08
C VAL A 48 17.08 9.47 -2.23
N ASP A 49 16.93 9.01 -0.99
CA ASP A 49 18.08 8.82 -0.10
C ASP A 49 18.95 7.63 -0.52
N ILE A 50 18.34 6.53 -0.96
CA ILE A 50 19.09 5.38 -1.51
C ILE A 50 19.76 5.77 -2.85
N LEU A 51 19.08 6.56 -3.68
CA LEU A 51 19.64 6.98 -4.97
C LEU A 51 20.87 7.90 -4.81
N LYS A 52 20.94 8.71 -3.74
CA LYS A 52 22.14 9.49 -3.42
C LYS A 52 23.34 8.61 -3.10
N GLU A 53 23.13 7.49 -2.42
CA GLU A 53 24.22 6.54 -2.09
C GLU A 53 24.82 5.90 -3.34
N GLU A 54 24.03 5.77 -4.41
CA GLU A 54 24.47 5.32 -5.75
C GLU A 54 25.16 6.44 -6.56
N GLY A 55 25.35 7.64 -5.99
CA GLY A 55 26.04 8.76 -6.63
C GLY A 55 25.19 9.56 -7.62
N LEU A 56 23.85 9.41 -7.59
CA LEU A 56 22.95 10.20 -8.42
C LEU A 56 22.60 11.54 -7.75
N GLU A 57 22.72 12.63 -8.51
CA GLU A 57 22.23 13.93 -8.07
C GLU A 57 20.75 14.12 -8.46
N ILE A 58 19.93 14.55 -7.50
CA ILE A 58 18.49 14.84 -7.70
C ILE A 58 18.28 15.89 -8.82
N SER A 59 19.28 16.73 -9.08
CA SER A 59 19.33 17.73 -10.16
C SER A 59 18.96 17.15 -11.53
N ASP A 60 19.37 15.91 -11.81
CA ASP A 60 19.16 15.22 -13.09
C ASP A 60 17.68 14.88 -13.33
N TYR A 61 16.86 14.98 -12.29
CA TYR A 61 15.46 14.57 -12.26
C TYR A 61 14.49 15.73 -12.04
N LYS A 62 14.93 16.99 -12.14
CA LYS A 62 14.10 18.21 -11.99
C LYS A 62 12.86 18.29 -12.87
N ASN A 63 12.75 17.44 -13.89
CA ASN A 63 11.59 17.34 -14.79
C ASN A 63 10.69 16.13 -14.51
N ILE A 64 10.90 15.39 -13.41
CA ILE A 64 9.96 14.36 -13.00
C ILE A 64 8.67 15.05 -12.59
N LYS A 65 7.65 14.95 -13.44
CA LYS A 65 6.27 15.27 -13.08
C LYS A 65 5.93 14.44 -11.86
N GLU A 66 5.81 15.09 -10.70
CA GLU A 66 5.17 14.46 -9.56
C GLU A 66 3.78 14.01 -10.01
N CYS A 67 3.49 12.72 -9.82
CA CYS A 67 2.14 12.24 -10.01
C CYS A 67 1.28 12.98 -8.97
N PRO A 68 0.18 13.65 -9.38
CA PRO A 68 -0.65 14.40 -8.45
C PRO A 68 -1.08 13.53 -7.28
N ASP A 69 -1.37 14.14 -6.13
CA ASP A 69 -1.95 13.42 -5.01
C ASP A 69 -3.29 12.81 -5.46
N LEU A 70 -3.32 11.49 -5.53
CA LEU A 70 -4.49 10.70 -5.94
C LEU A 70 -5.42 10.44 -4.74
N GLY A 71 -5.06 10.95 -3.56
CA GLY A 71 -5.78 10.77 -2.32
C GLY A 71 -5.75 9.32 -1.85
N THR A 72 -6.92 8.83 -1.46
CA THR A 72 -7.10 7.47 -0.94
C THR A 72 -7.72 6.55 -1.99
N TYR A 73 -7.09 5.40 -2.24
CA TYR A 73 -7.60 4.37 -3.13
C TYR A 73 -8.37 3.30 -2.37
N LYS A 74 -9.47 2.80 -2.93
CA LYS A 74 -10.20 1.65 -2.38
C LYS A 74 -9.65 0.37 -3.02
N ILE A 75 -9.08 -0.50 -2.21
CA ILE A 75 -8.72 -1.86 -2.60
C ILE A 75 -9.66 -2.86 -1.93
N ASN A 76 -9.84 -4.03 -2.55
CA ASN A 76 -10.48 -5.18 -1.95
C ASN A 76 -9.42 -6.28 -1.77
N GLU A 77 -9.32 -6.83 -0.57
CA GLU A 77 -8.50 -7.99 -0.26
C GLU A 77 -9.35 -8.97 0.55
N ASN A 78 -9.52 -10.20 0.02
CA ASN A 78 -10.28 -11.28 0.65
C ASN A 78 -11.71 -10.87 1.07
N GLY A 79 -12.38 -10.04 0.26
CA GLY A 79 -13.73 -9.55 0.54
C GLY A 79 -13.78 -8.32 1.45
N ILE A 80 -12.63 -7.88 2.00
CA ILE A 80 -12.55 -6.71 2.88
C ILE A 80 -12.05 -5.51 2.08
N SER A 81 -12.76 -4.38 2.22
CA SER A 81 -12.37 -3.12 1.59
C SER A 81 -11.40 -2.32 2.45
N PHE A 82 -10.27 -1.86 1.89
CA PHE A 82 -9.27 -1.02 2.58
C PHE A 82 -9.05 0.32 1.86
N LEU A 83 -8.89 1.42 2.61
CA LEU A 83 -8.41 2.69 2.05
C LEU A 83 -6.90 2.70 2.15
N VAL A 84 -6.24 2.90 1.02
CA VAL A 84 -4.79 3.04 0.94
C VAL A 84 -4.46 4.45 0.53
N SER A 85 -3.57 5.11 1.26
CA SER A 85 -2.97 6.35 0.79
C SER A 85 -1.74 5.97 -0.01
N LEU A 86 -1.69 6.30 -1.30
CA LEU A 86 -0.56 5.92 -2.15
C LEU A 86 0.75 6.66 -1.80
N ASP A 87 0.64 7.69 -0.95
CA ASP A 87 1.73 8.45 -0.34
C ASP A 87 2.08 7.97 1.07
N GLY A 88 1.35 6.97 1.58
CA GLY A 88 1.62 6.34 2.87
C GLY A 88 2.95 5.59 2.92
N GLN A 89 3.22 5.00 4.08
CA GLN A 89 4.42 4.18 4.30
C GLN A 89 4.54 3.05 3.27
N LYS A 90 5.78 2.64 2.98
CA LYS A 90 6.12 1.71 1.90
C LYS A 90 5.64 2.24 0.53
N THR A 91 4.67 1.60 -0.09
CA THR A 91 3.98 2.00 -1.33
C THR A 91 2.54 2.45 -1.08
N GLY A 92 2.16 2.56 0.19
CA GLY A 92 0.81 2.94 0.63
C GLY A 92 0.01 1.81 1.31
N PHE A 93 0.49 0.56 1.21
CA PHE A 93 -0.12 -0.60 1.86
C PHE A 93 0.88 -1.75 2.01
N TYR A 94 0.72 -2.55 3.06
CA TYR A 94 1.55 -3.73 3.31
C TYR A 94 0.97 -4.96 2.61
N ALA A 95 1.19 -5.05 1.29
CA ALA A 95 0.72 -6.16 0.46
C ALA A 95 1.33 -7.51 0.85
N ASP A 96 2.54 -7.51 1.41
CA ASP A 96 3.26 -8.67 1.94
C ASP A 96 2.57 -9.33 3.14
N GLN A 97 1.71 -8.60 3.85
CA GLN A 97 0.97 -9.12 5.01
C GLN A 97 -0.39 -9.74 4.65
N ARG A 98 -0.71 -9.90 3.36
CA ARG A 98 -2.00 -10.42 2.89
C ARG A 98 -2.36 -11.79 3.49
N ASP A 99 -1.44 -12.74 3.41
CA ASP A 99 -1.72 -14.12 3.84
C ASP A 99 -1.85 -14.20 5.37
N ASN A 100 -1.04 -13.42 6.09
CA ASN A 100 -1.14 -13.31 7.54
C ASN A 100 -2.47 -12.69 7.96
N ARG A 101 -2.95 -11.66 7.24
CA ARG A 101 -4.28 -11.08 7.47
C ARG A 101 -5.40 -12.09 7.23
N CYS A 102 -5.30 -12.88 6.17
CA CYS A 102 -6.23 -13.98 5.88
C CYS A 102 -6.25 -15.02 7.00
N LEU A 103 -5.08 -15.40 7.53
CA LEU A 103 -4.98 -16.30 8.68
C LEU A 103 -5.67 -15.70 9.92
N ILE A 104 -5.42 -14.42 10.23
CA ILE A 104 -6.08 -13.75 11.36
C ILE A 104 -7.59 -13.76 11.20
N HIS A 105 -8.11 -13.51 10.00
CA HIS A 105 -9.54 -13.63 9.73
C HIS A 105 -10.08 -15.03 10.09
N ALA A 106 -9.40 -16.08 9.65
CA ALA A 106 -9.85 -17.46 9.87
C ALA A 106 -9.87 -17.90 11.35
N ILE A 107 -9.00 -17.33 12.20
CA ILE A 107 -8.84 -17.78 13.59
C ILE A 107 -9.50 -16.86 14.63
N SER A 108 -10.12 -15.75 14.23
CA SER A 108 -10.56 -14.70 15.16
C SER A 108 -11.95 -14.88 15.77
N LYS A 109 -12.72 -15.88 15.33
CA LYS A 109 -14.11 -16.09 15.75
C LYS A 109 -14.25 -16.20 17.28
N ASN A 110 -15.14 -15.39 17.87
CA ASN A 110 -15.44 -15.30 19.29
C ASN A 110 -14.22 -14.95 20.17
N LEU A 111 -13.18 -14.34 19.59
CA LEU A 111 -12.00 -13.89 20.35
C LEU A 111 -12.04 -12.39 20.62
N ARG A 112 -11.22 -11.97 21.58
CA ARG A 112 -10.88 -10.57 21.83
C ARG A 112 -9.50 -10.31 21.26
N VAL A 113 -9.38 -9.39 20.32
CA VAL A 113 -8.15 -9.13 19.56
C VAL A 113 -7.60 -7.73 19.89
N LEU A 114 -6.30 -7.66 20.12
CA LEU A 114 -5.53 -6.42 20.24
C LEU A 114 -4.49 -6.38 19.11
N ASP A 115 -4.64 -5.43 18.20
CA ASP A 115 -3.73 -5.17 17.09
C ASP A 115 -2.85 -3.95 17.44
N VAL A 116 -1.58 -4.21 17.76
CA VAL A 116 -0.62 -3.18 18.15
C VAL A 116 0.23 -2.81 16.93
N PHE A 117 0.42 -1.51 16.69
CA PHE A 117 0.99 -0.97 15.44
C PHE A 117 0.07 -1.29 14.25
N CYS A 118 -1.23 -1.08 14.44
CA CYS A 118 -2.25 -1.52 13.51
C CYS A 118 -2.23 -0.77 12.17
N TYR A 119 -1.51 0.36 12.09
CA TYR A 119 -1.51 1.25 10.95
C TYR A 119 -2.94 1.56 10.49
N SER A 120 -3.29 1.29 9.23
CA SER A 120 -4.64 1.45 8.67
C SER A 120 -5.61 0.31 9.02
N GLY A 121 -5.31 -0.48 10.05
CA GLY A 121 -6.20 -1.47 10.65
C GLY A 121 -6.23 -2.82 9.93
N GLY A 122 -5.16 -3.19 9.22
CA GLY A 122 -5.12 -4.39 8.38
C GLY A 122 -5.55 -5.67 9.13
N PHE A 123 -4.93 -5.95 10.28
CA PHE A 123 -5.25 -7.14 11.08
C PHE A 123 -6.54 -6.95 11.88
N ALA A 124 -6.73 -5.78 12.50
CA ALA A 124 -7.95 -5.46 13.23
C ALA A 124 -9.23 -5.66 12.37
N LEU A 125 -9.24 -5.17 11.12
CA LEU A 125 -10.38 -5.32 10.22
C LEU A 125 -10.59 -6.80 9.82
N ASN A 126 -9.52 -7.56 9.60
CA ASN A 126 -9.62 -8.99 9.32
C ASN A 126 -10.16 -9.76 10.52
N ALA A 127 -9.72 -9.44 11.73
CA ALA A 127 -10.21 -10.05 12.96
C ALA A 127 -11.70 -9.76 13.18
N ALA A 128 -12.13 -8.51 12.99
CA ALA A 128 -13.53 -8.13 13.09
C ALA A 128 -14.40 -8.86 12.05
N ALA A 129 -13.97 -8.87 10.78
CA ALA A 129 -14.66 -9.60 9.72
C ALA A 129 -14.67 -11.13 9.95
N GLY A 130 -13.65 -11.66 10.64
CA GLY A 130 -13.55 -13.06 11.04
C GLY A 130 -14.43 -13.47 12.22
N GLY A 131 -15.20 -12.52 12.78
CA GLY A 131 -16.14 -12.75 13.87
C GLY A 131 -15.55 -12.61 15.28
N ALA A 132 -14.51 -11.80 15.46
CA ALA A 132 -14.06 -11.42 16.81
C ALA A 132 -15.16 -10.67 17.58
N ASP A 133 -15.31 -10.97 18.88
CA ASP A 133 -16.26 -10.32 19.77
C ASP A 133 -15.85 -8.87 20.09
N HIS A 134 -14.55 -8.61 20.11
CA HIS A 134 -14.00 -7.30 20.41
C HIS A 134 -12.64 -7.11 19.74
N VAL A 135 -12.43 -5.96 19.10
CA VAL A 135 -11.16 -5.63 18.44
C VAL A 135 -10.70 -4.24 18.87
N ILE A 136 -9.44 -4.13 19.29
CA ILE A 136 -8.77 -2.84 19.55
C ILE A 136 -7.57 -2.73 18.64
N GLY A 137 -7.50 -1.65 17.85
CA GLY A 137 -6.30 -1.27 17.10
C GLY A 137 -5.62 -0.08 17.76
N ILE A 138 -4.29 -0.15 17.93
CA ILE A 138 -3.46 0.93 18.48
C ILE A 138 -2.36 1.27 17.49
N ASP A 139 -2.20 2.56 17.18
CA ASP A 139 -1.10 3.08 16.39
C ASP A 139 -0.75 4.51 16.86
N SER A 140 0.48 4.96 16.62
CA SER A 140 0.91 6.33 16.93
C SER A 140 0.54 7.32 15.81
N SER A 141 0.27 6.82 14.60
CA SER A 141 -0.08 7.63 13.44
C SER A 141 -1.56 7.93 13.39
N LEU A 142 -1.93 9.16 13.77
CA LEU A 142 -3.31 9.65 13.68
C LEU A 142 -3.88 9.53 12.24
N PRO A 143 -3.15 9.91 11.16
CA PRO A 143 -3.65 9.71 9.80
C PRO A 143 -3.96 8.25 9.46
N ALA A 144 -3.15 7.30 9.95
CA ALA A 144 -3.40 5.87 9.73
C ALA A 144 -4.66 5.40 10.47
N LEU A 145 -4.85 5.83 11.72
CA LEU A 145 -6.05 5.55 12.50
C LEU A 145 -7.31 6.16 11.87
N GLU A 146 -7.22 7.34 11.27
CA GLU A 146 -8.33 7.93 10.53
C GLU A 146 -8.70 7.12 9.30
N LEU A 147 -7.72 6.60 8.55
CA LEU A 147 -7.98 5.69 7.42
C LEU A 147 -8.65 4.39 7.89
N ALA A 148 -8.19 3.82 9.00
CA ALA A 148 -8.79 2.63 9.60
C ALA A 148 -10.27 2.85 9.96
N LYS A 149 -10.59 4.00 10.56
CA LYS A 149 -11.96 4.35 10.98
C LYS A 149 -12.92 4.57 9.82
N ARG A 150 -12.44 5.11 8.69
CA ARG A 150 -13.28 5.46 7.52
C ARG A 150 -13.90 4.25 6.80
N LYS A 151 -13.57 3.00 7.20
CA LYS A 151 -14.07 1.76 6.56
C LYS A 151 -14.64 0.70 7.50
N CYS A 152 -15.02 1.05 8.72
CA CYS A 152 -15.66 0.12 9.66
C CYS A 152 -17.12 -0.28 9.32
N SER A 153 -17.56 -0.22 8.07
CA SER A 153 -18.81 -0.86 7.63
C SER A 153 -18.49 -2.16 6.90
N ILE A 154 -18.60 -3.27 7.62
CA ILE A 154 -18.64 -4.61 7.03
C ILE A 154 -19.94 -4.67 6.22
N GLU A 155 -19.86 -4.78 4.89
CA GLU A 155 -21.03 -5.14 4.08
C GLU A 155 -21.40 -6.58 4.43
N GLN A 156 -22.33 -6.76 5.38
CA GLN A 156 -22.93 -8.06 5.66
C GLN A 156 -23.80 -8.42 4.43
N SER A 157 -23.39 -9.47 3.73
CA SER A 157 -24.24 -10.15 2.74
C SER A 157 -25.18 -11.13 3.43
#